data_AF-Q66NG2-F1
#
_entry.id   AF-Q66NG2-F1
#
_cell.length_a   1.000
_cell.length_b   1.000
_cell.length_c   1.000
_cell.angle_alpha   90.00
_cell.angle_beta   90.00
_cell.angle_gamma   90.00
#
_symmetry.space_group_name_H-M   'P 1'
#
loop_
_entity.id
_entity.type
_entity.pdbx_description
1 polymer ?
#
loop_
_entity_poly.entity_id
_entity_poly.type
_entity_poly.pdbx_seq_one_letter_code
_entity_poly.pdbx_strand_id
1 'polypeptide(L)'
;LIVSNEQEVLRVHFRAARTLANQTLPFSACTVLLDAEVYNMPQDVQNEDGKTSVRDRFNARQFMSWLQDVDDKFDKLKTCLLMRQQHEAAALNAVQRLEWQLKLQELDPATYKSTSIFEIPEFYIPLVEVNDDFDLTPI
;
A
#
# COMPACT_ATOMS: atom_id res chain seq x y z
N LEU A 1 4.23 1.17 0.70
CA LEU A 1 3.09 0.30 1.07
C LEU A 1 3.09 0.01 2.57
N ILE A 2 4.13 -0.61 3.12
CA ILE A 2 4.25 -0.97 4.55
C ILE A 2 4.09 0.25 5.47
N VAL A 3 4.89 1.31 5.31
CA VAL A 3 4.79 2.53 6.13
C VAL A 3 3.40 3.17 6.06
N SER A 4 2.75 3.16 4.88
CA SER A 4 1.39 3.67 4.72
C SER A 4 0.36 2.84 5.49
N ASN A 5 0.56 1.51 5.55
CA ASN A 5 -0.25 0.61 6.35
C ASN A 5 -0.08 0.89 7.84
N GLU A 6 1.16 0.95 8.32
CA GLU A 6 1.48 1.27 9.72
C GLU A 6 0.85 2.61 10.15
N GLN A 7 0.93 3.63 9.29
CA GLN A 7 0.29 4.92 9.53
C GLN A 7 -1.24 4.84 9.58
N GLU A 8 -1.87 3.98 8.79
CA GLU A 8 -3.32 3.76 8.82
C GLU A 8 -3.74 3.04 10.11
N VAL A 9 -3.02 2.00 10.50
CA VAL A 9 -3.20 1.30 11.78
C VAL A 9 -3.12 2.30 12.94
N LEU A 10 -2.05 3.12 12.98
CA LEU A 10 -1.90 4.17 13.99
C LEU A 10 -3.09 5.15 13.98
N ARG A 11 -3.56 5.59 12.81
CA ARG A 11 -4.74 6.47 12.71
C ARG A 11 -5.99 5.84 13.30
N VAL A 12 -6.23 4.55 13.10
CA VAL A 12 -7.35 3.82 13.72
C VAL A 12 -7.22 3.78 15.25
N HIS A 13 -6.03 3.49 15.76
CA HIS A 13 -5.76 3.53 17.22
C HIS A 13 -5.94 4.92 17.82
N PHE A 14 -5.40 5.97 17.19
CA PHE A 14 -5.55 7.35 17.68
C PHE A 14 -7.01 7.80 17.68
N ARG A 15 -7.79 7.39 16.67
CA ARG A 15 -9.23 7.65 16.64
C ARG A 15 -9.92 7.00 17.84
N ALA A 16 -9.64 5.73 18.12
CA ALA A 16 -10.22 5.02 19.26
C ALA A 16 -9.80 5.64 20.61
N ALA A 17 -8.52 5.98 20.78
CA ALA A 17 -8.00 6.61 21.99
C ALA A 17 -8.67 7.96 22.28
N ARG A 18 -8.90 8.77 21.23
CA ARG A 18 -9.66 10.03 21.34
C ARG A 18 -11.09 9.80 21.81
N THR A 19 -11.79 8.84 21.22
CA THR A 19 -13.16 8.51 21.64
C THR A 19 -13.20 8.07 23.09
N LEU A 20 -12.24 7.25 23.55
CA LEU A 20 -12.13 6.83 24.95
C LEU A 20 -11.85 8.01 25.90
N ALA A 21 -11.07 8.99 25.46
CA ALA A 21 -10.76 10.20 26.21
C ALA A 21 -11.86 11.28 26.14
N ASN A 22 -13.00 11.02 25.49
CA ASN A 22 -14.04 12.01 25.16
C ASN A 22 -13.47 13.25 24.44
N GLN A 23 -12.45 13.05 23.62
CA GLN A 23 -11.76 14.10 22.89
C GLN A 23 -12.32 14.22 21.47
N THR A 24 -13.02 15.32 21.20
CA THR A 24 -13.67 15.60 19.91
C THR A 24 -12.68 15.90 18.79
N LEU A 25 -11.59 16.62 19.08
CA LEU A 25 -10.58 17.05 18.10
C LEU A 25 -9.19 16.50 18.43
N PRO A 26 -8.37 16.08 17.44
CA PRO A 26 -7.03 15.55 17.72
C PRO A 26 -6.09 16.65 18.23
N PHE A 27 -5.23 16.34 19.20
CA PHE A 27 -4.12 17.23 19.55
C PHE A 27 -3.03 17.13 18.50
N SER A 28 -3.18 17.92 17.43
CA SER A 28 -2.23 17.98 16.33
C SER A 28 -1.89 19.43 15.99
N ALA A 29 -0.68 19.66 15.46
CA ALA A 29 -0.30 20.98 14.96
C ALA A 29 -1.32 21.48 13.92
N CYS A 30 -1.84 20.61 13.05
CA CYS A 30 -2.88 20.98 12.08
C CYS A 30 -4.15 21.49 12.74
N THR A 31 -4.61 20.86 13.83
CA THR A 31 -5.79 21.30 14.59
C THR A 31 -5.56 22.66 15.25
N VAL A 32 -4.38 22.86 15.84
CA VAL A 32 -4.01 24.15 16.43
C VAL A 32 -3.93 25.26 15.37
N LEU A 33 -3.37 24.95 14.20
CA LEU A 33 -3.26 25.89 13.09
C LEU A 33 -4.64 26.23 12.50
N LEU A 34 -5.53 25.23 12.36
CA LEU A 34 -6.93 25.43 11.94
C LEU A 34 -7.70 26.33 12.91
N ASP A 35 -7.58 26.11 14.22
CA ASP A 35 -8.21 26.94 15.25
C ASP A 35 -7.65 28.38 15.28
N ALA A 36 -6.40 28.56 14.86
CA ALA A 36 -5.74 29.88 14.79
C ALA A 36 -6.12 30.68 13.53
N GLU A 37 -6.80 30.07 12.55
CA GLU A 37 -7.27 30.79 11.35
C GLU A 37 -8.42 31.73 11.70
N VAL A 38 -8.21 33.03 11.47
CA VAL A 38 -9.13 34.14 11.82
C VAL A 38 -10.54 34.01 11.20
N TYR A 39 -10.70 33.20 10.16
CA TYR A 39 -11.98 32.95 9.48
C TYR A 39 -12.73 31.71 9.99
N ASN A 40 -12.12 30.85 10.82
CA ASN A 40 -12.81 29.78 11.54
C ASN A 40 -13.42 30.33 12.82
N MET A 41 -14.33 31.30 12.71
CA MET A 41 -15.12 31.73 13.86
C MET A 41 -16.04 30.56 14.24
N PRO A 42 -15.97 29.99 15.45
CA PRO A 42 -16.88 28.94 15.85
C PRO A 42 -18.30 29.48 15.69
N GLN A 43 -19.13 28.88 14.83
CA GLN A 43 -20.57 29.12 14.92
C GLN A 43 -20.96 28.74 16.34
N ASP A 44 -21.59 29.65 17.07
CA ASP A 44 -22.10 29.41 18.42
C ASP A 44 -22.91 28.12 18.41
N VAL A 45 -22.27 27.02 18.77
CA VAL A 45 -22.94 25.75 18.98
C VAL A 45 -23.72 25.98 20.25
N GLN A 46 -25.00 26.32 20.09
CA GLN A 46 -25.95 26.24 21.18
C GLN A 46 -25.68 24.93 21.89
N ASN A 47 -25.31 25.07 23.15
CA ASN A 47 -24.87 24.04 24.07
C ASN A 47 -26.09 23.14 24.35
N GLU A 48 -26.51 22.36 23.35
CA GLU A 48 -27.54 21.35 23.45
C GLU A 48 -26.92 20.19 24.24
N ASP A 49 -27.11 20.27 25.56
CA ASP A 49 -26.93 19.22 26.56
C ASP A 49 -25.58 18.49 26.54
N GLY A 50 -24.80 18.68 27.62
CA GLY A 50 -23.61 17.88 27.98
C GLY A 50 -23.86 16.38 28.24
N LYS A 51 -24.79 15.76 27.52
CA LYS A 51 -24.96 14.31 27.43
C LYS A 51 -24.08 13.84 26.29
N THR A 52 -22.92 13.28 26.62
CA THR A 52 -22.10 12.52 25.67
C THR A 52 -23.03 11.54 24.96
N SER A 53 -23.32 11.79 23.69
CA SER A 53 -24.27 10.99 22.92
C SER A 53 -23.89 9.54 23.07
N VAL A 54 -24.86 8.64 23.29
CA VAL A 54 -24.59 7.18 23.32
C VAL A 54 -23.89 6.74 22.03
N ARG A 55 -24.10 7.50 20.94
CA ARG A 55 -23.48 7.32 19.63
C ARG A 55 -21.98 7.65 19.58
N ASP A 56 -21.48 8.49 20.49
CA ASP A 56 -20.06 8.89 20.57
C ASP A 56 -19.26 8.01 21.52
N ARG A 57 -19.88 6.99 22.12
CA ARG A 57 -19.19 6.06 23.01
C ARG A 57 -18.34 5.09 22.20
N PHE A 58 -17.15 4.82 22.72
CA PHE A 58 -16.27 3.81 22.16
C PHE A 58 -16.98 2.46 22.04
N ASN A 59 -16.82 1.82 20.89
CA ASN A 59 -17.35 0.49 20.60
C ASN A 59 -16.21 -0.42 20.10
N ALA A 60 -15.86 -1.41 20.91
CA ALA A 60 -14.77 -2.34 20.61
C ALA A 60 -14.98 -3.11 19.30
N ARG A 61 -16.23 -3.49 18.97
CA ARG A 61 -16.53 -4.18 17.71
C ARG A 61 -16.29 -3.28 16.51
N GLN A 62 -16.68 -2.02 16.62
CA GLN A 62 -16.47 -1.05 15.55
C GLN A 62 -14.98 -0.76 15.35
N PHE A 63 -14.22 -0.66 16.43
CA PHE A 63 -12.76 -0.53 16.39
C PHE A 63 -12.09 -1.73 15.69
N MET A 64 -12.46 -2.96 16.07
CA MET A 64 -11.94 -4.17 15.41
C MET A 64 -12.32 -4.21 13.92
N SER A 65 -13.53 -3.78 13.55
CA SER A 65 -13.94 -3.68 12.15
C SER A 65 -13.06 -2.70 11.36
N TRP A 66 -12.69 -1.56 11.95
CA TRP A 66 -11.81 -0.61 11.28
C TRP A 66 -10.40 -1.17 11.08
N LEU A 67 -9.86 -1.91 12.04
CA LEU A 67 -8.56 -2.58 11.86
C LEU A 67 -8.64 -3.61 10.72
N GLN A 68 -9.70 -4.42 10.69
CA GLN A 68 -9.91 -5.37 9.61
C GLN A 68 -9.99 -4.68 8.24
N ASP A 69 -10.68 -3.55 8.15
CA ASP A 69 -10.76 -2.79 6.89
C ASP A 69 -9.37 -2.33 6.40
N VAL A 70 -8.46 -2.00 7.34
CA VAL A 70 -7.07 -1.63 7.04
C VAL A 70 -6.29 -2.85 6.55
N ASP A 71 -6.40 -3.97 7.25
CA ASP A 71 -5.73 -5.23 6.88
C ASP A 71 -6.20 -5.71 5.50
N ASP A 72 -7.52 -5.77 5.26
CA ASP A 72 -8.11 -6.17 3.99
C ASP A 72 -7.66 -5.25 2.83
N LYS A 73 -7.53 -3.94 3.10
CA LYS A 73 -7.04 -2.97 2.12
C LYS A 73 -5.56 -3.21 1.82
N PHE A 74 -4.75 -3.47 2.83
CA PHE A 74 -3.34 -3.77 2.65
C PHE A 74 -3.14 -5.05 1.85
N ASP A 75 -3.86 -6.13 2.17
CA ASP A 75 -3.75 -7.41 1.47
C ASP A 75 -4.11 -7.30 -0.01
N LYS A 76 -5.16 -6.54 -0.33
CA LYS A 76 -5.52 -6.23 -1.72
C LYS A 76 -4.39 -5.50 -2.45
N LEU A 77 -3.84 -4.45 -1.84
CA LEU A 77 -2.76 -3.67 -2.44
C LEU A 77 -1.47 -4.49 -2.59
N LYS A 78 -1.13 -5.31 -1.59
CA LYS A 78 0.01 -6.23 -1.60
C LYS A 78 -0.14 -7.24 -2.75
N THR A 79 -1.29 -7.89 -2.86
CA THR A 79 -1.58 -8.86 -3.93
C THR A 79 -1.44 -8.21 -5.31
N CYS A 80 -2.05 -7.03 -5.51
CA CYS A 80 -1.93 -6.33 -6.78
C CYS A 80 -0.48 -5.95 -7.11
N LEU A 81 0.30 -5.50 -6.13
CA LEU A 81 1.69 -5.10 -6.33
C LEU A 81 2.56 -6.29 -6.71
N LEU A 82 2.44 -7.41 -5.99
CA LEU A 82 3.19 -8.64 -6.26
C LEU A 82 2.89 -9.19 -7.65
N MET A 83 1.60 -9.28 -8.02
CA MET A 83 1.20 -9.68 -9.36
C MET A 83 1.80 -8.77 -10.43
N ARG A 84 1.80 -7.45 -10.20
CA ARG A 84 2.42 -6.50 -11.13
C ARG A 84 3.92 -6.75 -11.28
N GLN A 85 4.63 -6.96 -10.18
CA GLN A 85 6.08 -7.25 -10.21
C GLN A 85 6.38 -8.55 -10.95
N GLN A 86 5.59 -9.62 -10.73
CA GLN A 86 5.73 -10.88 -11.47
C GLN A 86 5.52 -10.68 -12.97
N HIS A 87 4.49 -9.92 -13.37
CA HIS A 87 4.24 -9.59 -14.77
C HIS A 87 5.37 -8.73 -15.36
N GLU A 88 5.88 -7.75 -14.63
CA GLU A 88 7.01 -6.91 -15.06
C GLU A 88 8.27 -7.75 -15.26
N ALA A 89 8.59 -8.67 -14.34
CA ALA A 89 9.73 -9.57 -14.45
C ALA A 89 9.63 -10.50 -15.67
N ALA A 90 8.46 -11.11 -15.88
CA ALA A 90 8.21 -11.97 -17.03
C ALA A 90 8.27 -11.21 -18.36
N ALA A 91 7.68 -10.01 -18.42
CA ALA A 91 7.70 -9.16 -19.60
C ALA A 91 9.14 -8.71 -19.94
N LEU A 92 9.91 -8.30 -18.93
CA LEU A 92 11.32 -7.93 -19.11
C LEU A 92 12.13 -9.11 -19.66
N ASN A 93 11.98 -10.30 -19.08
CA ASN A 93 12.68 -11.49 -19.56
C ASN A 93 12.32 -11.84 -21.00
N ALA A 94 11.04 -11.72 -21.38
CA ALA A 94 10.59 -11.94 -22.75
C ALA A 94 11.23 -10.94 -23.74
N VAL A 95 11.26 -9.66 -23.39
CA VAL A 95 11.92 -8.61 -24.21
C VAL A 95 13.40 -8.89 -24.36
N GLN A 96 14.11 -9.20 -23.26
CA GLN A 96 15.54 -9.48 -23.29
C GLN A 96 15.86 -10.73 -24.14
N ARG A 97 15.02 -11.78 -24.06
CA ARG A 97 15.15 -12.97 -24.91
C ARG A 97 14.98 -12.65 -26.40
N LEU A 98 14.02 -11.80 -26.74
CA LEU A 98 13.83 -11.34 -28.12
C LEU A 98 15.02 -10.50 -28.61
N GLU A 99 15.49 -9.55 -27.80
CA GLU A 99 16.65 -8.73 -28.14
C GLU A 99 17.90 -9.58 -28.36
N TRP A 100 18.12 -10.58 -27.49
CA TRP A 100 19.24 -11.50 -27.63
C TRP A 100 19.14 -12.37 -28.89
N GLN A 101 17.95 -12.89 -29.19
CA GLN A 101 17.70 -13.65 -30.42
C GLN A 101 18.04 -12.81 -31.66
N LEU A 102 17.60 -11.55 -31.69
CA LEU A 102 17.90 -10.62 -32.78
C LEU A 102 19.42 -10.39 -32.89
N LYS A 103 20.12 -10.23 -31.76
CA LYS A 103 21.59 -10.07 -31.77
C LYS A 103 22.32 -11.31 -32.29
N LEU A 104 21.86 -12.52 -31.95
CA LEU A 104 22.43 -13.75 -32.53
C LEU A 104 22.22 -13.79 -34.05
N GLN A 105 21.03 -13.42 -34.52
CA GLN A 105 20.72 -13.36 -35.95
C GLN A 105 21.53 -12.29 -36.70
N GLU A 106 21.82 -11.14 -36.07
CA GLU A 106 22.69 -10.11 -36.65
C GLU A 106 24.14 -10.60 -36.82
N LEU A 107 24.65 -11.41 -35.88
CA LEU A 107 26.02 -11.92 -35.90
C LEU A 107 26.22 -13.04 -36.92
N ASP A 108 25.29 -14.00 -37.00
CA ASP A 108 25.31 -15.08 -37.98
C ASP A 108 23.88 -15.50 -38.37
N PRO A 109 23.30 -14.87 -39.40
CA PRO A 109 21.94 -15.17 -39.83
C PRO A 109 21.74 -16.62 -40.29
N ALA A 110 22.78 -17.27 -40.82
CA ALA A 110 22.65 -18.63 -41.36
C ALA A 110 22.52 -19.66 -40.24
N THR A 111 23.30 -19.47 -39.17
CA THR A 111 23.29 -20.36 -38.00
C THR A 111 22.04 -20.14 -37.13
N TYR A 112 21.61 -18.90 -36.93
CA TYR A 112 20.58 -18.56 -35.93
C TYR A 112 19.18 -18.25 -36.51
N LYS A 113 18.95 -18.50 -37.80
CA LYS A 113 17.68 -18.19 -38.49
C LYS A 113 16.43 -18.75 -37.80
N SER A 114 16.55 -19.94 -37.20
CA SER A 114 15.44 -20.70 -36.62
C SER A 114 15.51 -20.82 -35.10
N THR A 115 16.47 -20.16 -34.44
CA THR A 115 16.65 -20.27 -32.99
C THR A 115 15.44 -19.69 -32.27
N SER A 116 14.85 -20.48 -31.38
CA SER A 116 13.71 -20.06 -30.57
C SER A 116 14.16 -19.27 -29.33
N ILE A 117 13.37 -18.29 -28.89
CA ILE A 117 13.64 -17.57 -27.63
C ILE A 117 13.67 -18.48 -26.40
N PHE A 118 13.01 -19.64 -26.47
CA PHE A 118 12.97 -20.64 -25.41
C PHE A 118 14.23 -21.51 -25.35
N GLU A 119 15.01 -21.54 -26.44
CA GLU A 119 16.28 -22.29 -26.50
C GLU A 119 17.45 -21.48 -25.94
N ILE A 120 17.27 -20.16 -25.74
CA ILE A 120 18.30 -19.30 -25.16
C ILE A 120 18.50 -19.69 -23.69
N PRO A 121 19.72 -20.11 -23.29
CA PRO A 121 19.99 -20.50 -21.91
C PRO A 121 19.71 -19.37 -20.92
N GLU A 122 19.07 -19.71 -19.80
CA GLU A 122 18.75 -18.77 -18.72
C GLU A 122 19.99 -18.12 -18.10
N PHE A 123 21.15 -18.78 -18.15
CA PHE A 123 22.42 -18.18 -17.73
C PHE A 123 22.72 -16.83 -18.42
N TYR A 124 22.34 -16.68 -19.70
CA TYR A 124 22.56 -15.43 -20.43
C TYR A 124 21.46 -14.40 -20.16
N ILE A 125 20.25 -14.86 -19.82
CA ILE A 125 19.07 -14.02 -19.64
C ILE A 125 18.27 -14.56 -18.44
N PRO A 126 18.76 -14.32 -17.21
CA PRO A 126 18.14 -14.85 -16.02
C PRO A 126 16.77 -14.22 -15.81
N LEU A 127 15.82 -15.00 -15.30
CA LEU A 127 14.56 -14.46 -14.83
C LEU A 127 14.78 -13.80 -13.46
N VAL A 128 14.28 -12.57 -13.30
CA VAL A 128 14.25 -11.93 -11.99
C VAL A 128 13.22 -12.64 -11.13
N GLU A 129 13.68 -13.21 -10.01
CA GLU A 129 12.79 -13.83 -9.03
C GLU A 129 12.02 -12.74 -8.27
N VAL A 130 10.70 -12.92 -8.15
CA VAL A 130 9.81 -12.06 -7.37
C VAL A 130 9.23 -12.93 -6.26
N ASN A 131 9.56 -12.61 -5.01
CA ASN A 131 9.06 -13.34 -3.86
C ASN A 131 7.52 -13.28 -3.78
N ASP A 132 6.92 -14.35 -3.29
CA ASP A 132 5.46 -14.45 -3.10
C ASP A 132 4.96 -13.59 -1.93
N ASP A 133 5.87 -13.07 -1.11
CA ASP A 133 5.57 -12.18 0.00
C ASP A 133 6.70 -11.14 0.20
N PHE A 134 6.41 -10.08 0.94
CA PHE A 134 7.41 -9.23 1.54
C PHE A 134 8.14 -10.02 2.63
N ASP A 135 9.47 -10.13 2.50
CA ASP A 135 10.33 -10.63 3.55
C ASP A 135 10.36 -9.64 4.72
N LEU A 136 9.34 -9.72 5.56
CA LEU A 136 9.30 -9.04 6.85
C LEU A 136 10.19 -9.85 7.80
N THR A 137 11.51 -9.60 7.77
CA THR A 137 12.38 -10.07 8.86
C THR A 137 11.78 -9.59 10.19
N PRO A 138 11.73 -10.45 11.23
CA PRO A 138 10.92 -10.20 12.41
C PRO A 138 11.32 -8.90 13.14
N ILE A 139 10.28 -8.18 13.60
CA ILE A 139 10.35 -7.08 14.56
C ILE A 139 10.82 -7.62 15.92
#